data_AF-A0A7W5MS71-F1
#
_entry.id   AF-A0A7W5MS71-F1
#
_cell.length_a   1.000
_cell.length_b   1.000
_cell.length_c   1.000
_cell.angle_alpha   90.00
_cell.angle_beta   90.00
_cell.angle_gamma   90.00
#
_symmetry.space_group_name_H-M   'P 1'
#
loop_
_entity.id
_entity.type
_entity.pdbx_description
1 polymer ?
#
loop_
_entity_poly.entity_id
_entity_poly.type
_entity_poly.pdbx_seq_one_letter_code
_entity_poly.pdbx_strand_id
1 'polypeptide(L)'
;MEVVVNPAGLTESCRMIGFVHGPGFAEKPPAAVTCALIKRRARFEPARDAEGQPVYGVYRTWISYTIDNLTNAKSPDQVDLDVYVAGLPAGIADRARVAVAQFVAADGTPGACVAAPRTQPLATETLSPPLARAACKTLAGSGKLAVITDKAGVPVATTRRLVARFIVGQSPARTKPAVP
;
A
#
# COMPACT_ATOMS: atom_id res chain seq x y z
N MET A 1 -2.72 8.07 -3.46
CA MET A 1 -2.04 8.96 -2.50
C MET A 1 -1.28 8.13 -1.47
N GLU A 2 -0.16 8.63 -0.98
CA GLU A 2 0.66 8.04 0.08
C GLU A 2 0.77 9.04 1.24
N VAL A 3 0.55 8.57 2.45
CA VAL A 3 0.62 9.36 3.69
C VAL A 3 1.61 8.68 4.62
N VAL A 4 2.59 9.45 5.10
CA VAL A 4 3.51 9.03 6.15
C VAL A 4 2.97 9.56 7.47
N VAL A 5 2.78 8.67 8.42
CA VAL A 5 2.29 8.95 9.78
C VAL A 5 3.45 8.74 10.74
N ASN A 6 3.70 9.69 11.64
CA ASN A 6 4.76 9.57 12.62
C ASN A 6 4.32 8.76 13.87
N PRO A 7 5.25 8.39 14.78
CA PRO A 7 4.92 7.63 15.99
C PRO A 7 3.89 8.29 16.91
N ALA A 8 3.65 9.60 16.78
CA ALA A 8 2.60 10.32 17.52
C ALA A 8 1.21 10.26 16.83
N GLY A 9 1.07 9.52 15.72
CA GLY A 9 -0.19 9.43 14.97
C GLY A 9 -0.51 10.66 14.11
N LEU A 10 0.47 11.55 13.91
CA LEU A 10 0.32 12.77 13.11
C LEU A 10 0.84 12.55 11.69
N THR A 11 0.27 13.28 10.73
CA THR A 11 0.76 13.23 9.35
C THR A 11 2.12 13.93 9.25
N GLU A 12 3.15 13.17 8.90
CA GLU A 12 4.49 13.67 8.63
C GLU A 12 4.58 14.25 7.22
N SER A 13 4.12 13.47 6.24
CA SER A 13 4.08 13.87 4.84
C SER A 13 2.87 13.29 4.12
N CYS A 14 2.45 13.94 3.04
CA CYS A 14 1.38 13.49 2.16
C CYS A 14 1.80 13.79 0.73
N ARG A 15 1.77 12.75 -0.12
CA ARG A 15 2.19 12.81 -1.51
C ARG A 15 1.16 12.15 -2.39
N MET A 16 0.81 12.80 -3.49
CA MET A 16 0.03 12.16 -4.55
C MET A 16 0.97 11.29 -5.40
N ILE A 17 0.61 10.02 -5.54
CA ILE A 17 1.43 9.02 -6.26
C ILE A 17 0.81 8.61 -7.60
N GLY A 18 -0.38 9.12 -7.92
CA GLY A 18 -1.10 8.80 -9.15
C GLY A 18 -2.43 9.54 -9.21
N PHE A 19 -2.92 9.73 -10.44
CA PHE A 19 -4.18 10.39 -10.75
C PHE A 19 -4.90 9.58 -11.83
N VAL A 20 -6.21 9.45 -11.67
CA VAL A 20 -7.10 8.97 -12.74
C VAL A 20 -8.21 9.99 -12.85
N HIS A 21 -8.45 10.47 -14.06
CA HIS A 21 -9.47 11.44 -14.34
C HIS A 21 -10.42 10.92 -15.42
N GLY A 22 -11.69 11.29 -15.32
CA GLY A 22 -12.63 11.10 -16.41
C GLY A 22 -12.32 12.06 -17.58
N PRO A 23 -12.92 11.84 -18.75
CA PRO A 23 -12.93 12.83 -19.83
C PRO A 23 -13.45 14.18 -19.32
N GLY A 24 -12.84 15.29 -19.76
CA GLY A 24 -13.29 16.65 -19.43
C GLY A 24 -12.80 17.22 -18.09
N PHE A 25 -12.00 16.48 -17.31
CA PHE A 25 -11.37 16.98 -16.08
C PHE A 25 -9.94 17.51 -16.38
N ALA A 26 -9.65 18.73 -15.93
CA ALA A 26 -8.30 19.31 -15.97
C ALA A 26 -7.44 18.84 -14.76
N GLU A 27 -6.12 18.75 -14.95
CA GLU A 27 -5.16 18.14 -14.00
C GLU A 27 -4.97 18.87 -12.64
N LYS A 28 -5.48 20.09 -12.44
CA LYS A 28 -5.23 20.89 -11.21
C LYS A 28 -6.54 21.20 -10.44
N PRO A 29 -6.61 21.15 -9.08
CA PRO A 29 -5.64 20.70 -8.08
C PRO A 29 -6.28 19.97 -6.85
N PRO A 30 -7.14 18.93 -6.97
CA PRO A 30 -7.66 18.26 -5.77
C PRO A 30 -6.50 17.78 -4.88
N ALA A 31 -5.42 17.29 -5.50
CA ALA A 31 -4.16 16.86 -4.89
C ALA A 31 -3.69 17.67 -3.67
N ALA A 32 -3.45 18.97 -3.87
CA ALA A 32 -2.85 19.84 -2.85
C ALA A 32 -3.85 20.11 -1.72
N VAL A 33 -5.12 20.32 -2.07
CA VAL A 33 -6.21 20.55 -1.12
C VAL A 33 -6.45 19.29 -0.28
N THR A 34 -6.51 18.11 -0.90
CA THR A 34 -6.66 16.82 -0.21
C THR A 34 -5.54 16.60 0.78
N CYS A 35 -4.27 16.76 0.36
CA CYS A 35 -3.15 16.61 1.28
C CYS A 35 -3.15 17.65 2.40
N ALA A 36 -3.52 18.91 2.11
CA ALA A 36 -3.65 19.94 3.14
C ALA A 36 -4.75 19.59 4.16
N LEU A 37 -5.91 19.09 3.70
CA LEU A 37 -7.00 18.64 4.55
C LEU A 37 -6.59 17.48 5.45
N ILE A 38 -5.90 16.47 4.91
CA ILE A 38 -5.41 15.33 5.69
C ILE A 38 -4.41 15.78 6.73
N LYS A 39 -3.40 16.56 6.35
CA LYS A 39 -2.41 17.10 7.28
C LYS A 39 -3.07 17.88 8.43
N ARG A 40 -4.14 18.62 8.16
CA ARG A 40 -4.85 19.42 9.17
C ARG A 40 -5.77 18.58 10.06
N ARG A 41 -6.56 17.67 9.48
CA ARG A 41 -7.72 17.05 10.15
C ARG A 41 -7.53 15.60 10.54
N ALA A 42 -6.70 14.85 9.81
CA ALA A 42 -6.56 13.43 10.07
C ALA A 42 -5.80 13.19 11.38
N ARG A 43 -6.25 12.18 12.12
CA ARG A 43 -5.56 11.60 13.27
C ARG A 43 -5.52 10.10 13.02
N PHE A 44 -4.36 9.52 13.21
CA PHE A 44 -4.13 8.12 12.95
C PHE A 44 -3.73 7.43 14.25
N GLU A 45 -4.12 6.16 14.38
CA GLU A 45 -3.39 5.28 15.27
C GLU A 45 -2.01 5.03 14.64
N PRO A 46 -0.89 5.26 15.37
CA PRO A 46 0.43 5.02 14.82
C PRO A 46 0.61 3.54 14.50
N ALA A 47 1.40 3.25 13.48
CA ALA A 47 1.78 1.88 13.20
C ALA A 47 2.72 1.37 14.30
N ARG A 48 2.76 0.06 14.50
CA ARG A 48 3.60 -0.57 15.53
C ARG A 48 4.60 -1.54 14.91
N ASP A 49 5.74 -1.71 15.55
CA ASP A 49 6.70 -2.79 15.27
C ASP A 49 6.27 -4.10 15.96
N ALA A 50 7.15 -5.11 15.92
CA ALA A 50 6.89 -6.42 16.50
C ALA A 50 6.84 -6.38 18.04
N GLU A 51 7.54 -5.42 18.64
CA GLU A 51 7.60 -5.15 20.08
C GLU A 51 6.43 -4.28 20.56
N GLY A 52 5.55 -3.87 19.65
CA GLY A 52 4.38 -3.03 19.94
C GLY A 52 4.68 -1.55 20.08
N GLN A 53 5.93 -1.13 19.82
CA GLN A 53 6.34 0.27 19.90
C GLN A 53 5.82 1.05 18.70
N PRO A 54 5.36 2.30 18.90
CA PRO A 54 4.92 3.13 17.80
C PRO A 54 6.10 3.49 16.89
N VAL A 55 5.94 3.25 15.60
CA VAL A 55 6.89 3.56 14.53
C VAL A 55 6.21 4.39 13.45
N TYR A 56 6.97 4.83 12.45
CA TYR A 56 6.35 5.51 11.30
C TYR A 56 5.44 4.52 10.54
N GLY A 57 4.26 5.00 10.15
CA GLY A 57 3.33 4.27 9.30
C GLY A 57 3.37 4.80 7.87
N VAL A 58 3.26 3.89 6.88
CA VAL A 58 2.94 4.28 5.50
C VAL A 58 1.60 3.70 5.11
N TYR A 59 0.66 4.59 4.78
CA TYR A 59 -0.66 4.21 4.30
C TYR A 59 -0.89 4.78 2.89
N ARG A 60 -1.36 3.91 1.99
CA ARG A 60 -1.74 4.27 0.62
C ARG A 60 -3.23 4.12 0.44
N THR A 61 -3.84 5.09 -0.24
CA THR A 61 -5.26 5.06 -0.57
C THR A 61 -5.55 5.82 -1.85
N TRP A 62 -6.62 5.41 -2.51
CA TRP A 62 -7.32 6.24 -3.48
C TRP A 62 -8.32 7.14 -2.75
N ILE A 63 -8.45 8.37 -3.24
CA ILE A 63 -9.49 9.31 -2.83
C ILE A 63 -10.26 9.62 -4.10
N SER A 64 -11.56 9.32 -4.08
CA SER A 64 -12.44 9.56 -5.21
C SER A 64 -13.15 10.90 -5.00
N TYR A 65 -13.13 11.73 -6.04
CA TYR A 65 -13.96 12.93 -6.14
C TYR A 65 -14.95 12.68 -7.26
N THR A 66 -16.23 12.71 -6.95
CA THR A 66 -17.31 12.41 -7.89
C THR A 66 -18.31 13.56 -7.87
N ILE A 67 -18.85 13.88 -9.04
CA ILE A 67 -20.02 14.77 -9.17
C ILE A 67 -21.16 13.85 -9.60
N ASP A 68 -22.34 14.04 -9.00
CA ASP A 68 -23.53 13.26 -9.34
C ASP A 68 -23.82 13.38 -10.84
N ASN A 69 -24.21 12.26 -11.46
CA ASN A 69 -24.54 12.11 -12.89
C ASN A 69 -23.37 12.06 -13.89
N LEU A 70 -22.11 11.92 -13.45
CA LEU A 70 -20.98 11.60 -14.35
C LEU A 70 -20.51 10.16 -14.17
N THR A 71 -20.01 9.56 -15.25
CA THR A 71 -19.36 8.24 -15.20
C THR A 71 -18.12 8.35 -14.33
N ASN A 72 -18.17 7.70 -13.17
CA ASN A 72 -17.03 7.67 -12.26
C ASN A 72 -15.86 6.94 -12.92
N ALA A 73 -14.68 7.57 -12.88
CA ALA A 73 -13.47 6.86 -13.22
C ALA A 73 -13.31 5.67 -12.26
N LYS A 74 -13.05 4.48 -12.82
CA LYS A 74 -12.76 3.31 -12.00
C LYS A 74 -11.44 3.58 -11.25
N SER A 75 -11.48 3.56 -9.92
CA SER A 75 -10.27 3.58 -9.11
C SER A 75 -9.37 2.41 -9.53
N PRO A 76 -8.07 2.65 -9.76
CA PRO A 76 -7.14 1.57 -10.02
C PRO A 76 -7.15 0.56 -8.91
N ASP A 77 -6.87 -0.69 -9.27
CA ASP A 77 -6.61 -1.73 -8.29
C ASP A 77 -5.40 -1.32 -7.44
N GLN A 78 -5.60 -1.26 -6.12
CA GLN A 78 -4.50 -1.05 -5.18
C GLN A 78 -3.82 -2.40 -4.92
N VAL A 79 -2.78 -2.69 -5.69
CA VAL A 79 -1.93 -3.88 -5.56
C VAL A 79 -0.49 -3.41 -5.50
N ASP A 80 0.21 -3.77 -4.44
CA ASP A 80 1.62 -3.44 -4.23
C ASP A 80 2.55 -4.56 -4.73
N LEU A 81 2.05 -5.79 -4.81
CA LEU A 81 2.81 -6.98 -5.21
C LEU A 81 1.92 -8.01 -5.91
N ASP A 82 2.38 -8.55 -7.05
CA ASP A 82 1.82 -9.76 -7.63
C ASP A 82 2.62 -10.99 -7.14
N VAL A 83 1.93 -11.99 -6.63
CA VAL A 83 2.51 -13.24 -6.14
C VAL A 83 2.02 -14.40 -7.02
N TYR A 84 2.94 -14.97 -7.78
CA TYR A 84 2.66 -16.09 -8.68
C TYR A 84 2.77 -17.41 -7.92
N VAL A 85 1.74 -18.24 -8.02
CA VAL A 85 1.65 -19.54 -7.34
C VAL A 85 1.20 -20.62 -8.30
N ALA A 86 1.61 -21.86 -8.05
CA ALA A 86 1.18 -23.02 -8.83
C ALA A 86 -0.31 -23.34 -8.65
N GLY A 87 -0.88 -22.98 -7.50
CA GLY A 87 -2.29 -23.17 -7.18
C GLY A 87 -2.69 -22.41 -5.93
N LEU A 88 -4.00 -22.24 -5.74
CA LEU A 88 -4.59 -21.59 -4.58
C LEU A 88 -5.28 -22.61 -3.68
N PRO A 89 -5.42 -22.32 -2.37
CA PRO A 89 -6.25 -23.12 -1.47
C PRO A 89 -7.69 -23.25 -2.00
N ALA A 90 -8.36 -24.34 -1.65
CA ALA A 90 -9.75 -24.58 -2.05
C ALA A 90 -10.66 -23.43 -1.61
N GLY A 91 -11.58 -23.03 -2.51
CA GLY A 91 -12.51 -21.92 -2.27
C GLY A 91 -11.92 -20.52 -2.45
N ILE A 92 -10.63 -20.38 -2.78
CA ILE A 92 -10.01 -19.10 -3.11
C ILE A 92 -9.91 -18.94 -4.63
N ALA A 93 -10.54 -17.88 -5.15
CA ALA A 93 -10.50 -17.56 -6.57
C ALA A 93 -9.14 -16.96 -7.00
N ASP A 94 -8.81 -17.11 -8.29
CA ASP A 94 -7.67 -16.42 -8.89
C ASP A 94 -7.78 -14.90 -8.70
N ARG A 95 -6.63 -14.22 -8.62
CA ARG A 95 -6.51 -12.78 -8.32
C ARG A 95 -7.03 -12.38 -6.94
N ALA A 96 -7.16 -13.33 -6.01
CA ALA A 96 -7.42 -13.06 -4.59
C ALA A 96 -6.37 -12.09 -4.02
N ARG A 97 -6.83 -11.17 -3.17
CA ARG A 97 -5.97 -10.14 -2.59
C ARG A 97 -5.89 -10.33 -1.10
N VAL A 98 -4.67 -10.35 -0.56
CA VAL A 98 -4.43 -10.38 0.88
C VAL A 98 -3.53 -9.22 1.23
N ALA A 99 -3.79 -8.62 2.37
CA ALA A 99 -3.02 -7.48 2.80
C ALA A 99 -2.24 -7.77 4.08
N VAL A 100 -1.01 -7.28 4.10
CA VAL A 100 -0.02 -7.54 5.13
C VAL A 100 0.56 -6.23 5.65
N ALA A 101 0.97 -6.23 6.91
CA ALA A 101 1.79 -5.17 7.49
C ALA A 101 3.24 -5.64 7.44
N GLN A 102 4.06 -4.91 6.70
CA GLN A 102 5.49 -5.17 6.53
C GLN A 102 6.28 -4.10 7.27
N PHE A 103 7.06 -4.51 8.27
CA PHE A 103 8.09 -3.66 8.86
C PHE A 103 9.25 -3.50 7.89
N VAL A 104 9.79 -2.29 7.78
CA VAL A 104 10.91 -1.94 6.92
C VAL A 104 11.86 -1.11 7.76
N ALA A 105 13.08 -1.58 7.95
CA ALA A 105 14.11 -0.84 8.65
C ALA A 105 14.45 0.47 7.93
N ALA A 106 15.13 1.39 8.64
CA ALA A 106 15.49 2.71 8.10
C ALA A 106 16.34 2.63 6.82
N ASP A 107 17.09 1.54 6.63
CA ASP A 107 17.93 1.30 5.45
C ASP A 107 17.20 0.61 4.29
N GLY A 108 15.88 0.40 4.41
CA GLY A 108 15.02 -0.26 3.43
C GLY A 108 14.92 -1.78 3.59
N THR A 109 15.61 -2.39 4.55
CA THR A 109 15.58 -3.86 4.73
C THR A 109 14.21 -4.32 5.24
N PRO A 110 13.55 -5.31 4.59
CA PRO A 110 12.31 -5.89 5.09
C PRO A 110 12.55 -6.65 6.40
N GLY A 111 11.69 -6.43 7.39
CA GLY A 111 11.69 -7.16 8.67
C GLY A 111 10.39 -7.95 8.89
N ALA A 112 9.86 -7.89 10.12
CA ALA A 112 8.64 -8.60 10.50
C ALA A 112 7.46 -8.32 9.56
N CYS A 113 6.70 -9.36 9.23
CA CYS A 113 5.53 -9.27 8.37
C CYS A 113 4.38 -10.10 8.90
N VAL A 114 3.19 -9.51 8.96
CA VAL A 114 1.98 -10.15 9.49
C VAL A 114 0.76 -9.84 8.63
N ALA A 115 -0.27 -10.69 8.70
CA ALA A 115 -1.58 -10.37 8.13
C ALA A 115 -2.12 -9.08 8.77
N ALA A 116 -2.69 -8.18 7.98
CA ALA A 116 -3.12 -6.88 8.49
C ALA A 116 -4.49 -6.48 7.96
N PRO A 117 -5.54 -7.30 8.02
CA PRO A 117 -6.80 -6.96 7.38
C PRO A 117 -7.36 -5.60 7.83
N ARG A 118 -8.08 -4.90 6.93
CA ARG A 118 -8.81 -3.69 7.33
C ARG A 118 -9.85 -4.05 8.39
N THR A 119 -10.13 -3.13 9.31
CA THR A 119 -11.26 -3.23 10.24
C THR A 119 -12.58 -3.46 9.50
N GLN A 120 -12.74 -2.83 8.34
CA GLN A 120 -13.78 -3.12 7.36
C GLN A 120 -13.12 -3.60 6.05
N PRO A 121 -12.99 -4.92 5.84
CA PRO A 121 -12.40 -5.48 4.64
C PRO A 121 -13.16 -5.01 3.40
N LEU A 122 -12.43 -4.69 2.33
CA LEU A 122 -13.04 -4.50 1.02
C LEU A 122 -13.56 -5.84 0.52
N ALA A 123 -14.63 -5.85 -0.29
CA ALA A 123 -15.13 -7.08 -0.91
C ALA A 123 -14.07 -7.83 -1.74
N THR A 124 -13.04 -7.11 -2.19
CA THR A 124 -11.89 -7.66 -2.93
C THR A 124 -10.78 -8.21 -2.04
N GLU A 125 -10.86 -8.05 -0.72
CA GLU A 125 -9.84 -8.47 0.25
C GLU A 125 -10.23 -9.83 0.88
N THR A 126 -9.38 -10.82 0.71
CA THR A 126 -9.54 -12.18 1.22
C THR A 126 -8.81 -12.33 2.56
N LEU A 127 -9.51 -12.84 3.57
CA LEU A 127 -8.88 -13.24 4.83
C LEU A 127 -8.35 -14.67 4.70
N SER A 128 -7.05 -14.82 4.49
CA SER A 128 -6.42 -16.14 4.32
C SER A 128 -5.03 -16.16 4.95
N PRO A 129 -4.85 -16.82 6.12
CA PRO A 129 -3.54 -16.98 6.74
C PRO A 129 -2.48 -17.65 5.85
N PRO A 130 -2.79 -18.71 5.05
CA PRO A 130 -1.84 -19.28 4.10
C PRO A 130 -1.33 -18.26 3.07
N LEU A 131 -2.23 -17.45 2.51
CA LEU A 131 -1.84 -16.42 1.54
C LEU A 131 -1.08 -15.27 2.21
N ALA A 132 -1.46 -14.85 3.41
CA ALA A 132 -0.69 -13.84 4.15
C ALA A 132 0.76 -14.31 4.40
N ARG A 133 0.95 -15.57 4.81
CA ARG A 133 2.30 -16.16 4.97
C ARG A 133 3.08 -16.18 3.66
N ALA A 134 2.43 -16.56 2.55
CA ALA A 134 3.06 -16.57 1.25
C ALA A 134 3.48 -15.15 0.81
N ALA A 135 2.63 -14.14 0.98
CA ALA A 135 2.94 -12.75 0.69
C ALA A 135 4.13 -12.24 1.52
N CYS A 136 4.14 -12.53 2.83
CA CYS A 136 5.25 -12.20 3.71
C CYS A 136 6.57 -12.87 3.28
N LYS A 137 6.52 -14.15 2.89
CA LYS A 137 7.70 -14.87 2.38
C LYS A 137 8.23 -14.22 1.10
N THR A 138 7.35 -13.80 0.18
CA THR A 138 7.76 -13.12 -1.06
C THR A 138 8.40 -11.76 -0.75
N LEU A 139 7.84 -10.98 0.18
CA LEU A 139 8.39 -9.68 0.57
C LEU A 139 9.76 -9.80 1.23
N ALA A 140 9.95 -10.80 2.12
CA ALA A 140 11.24 -11.08 2.72
C ALA A 140 12.34 -11.35 1.68
N GLY A 141 11.98 -11.91 0.52
CA GLY A 141 12.90 -12.17 -0.60
C GLY A 141 12.99 -11.05 -1.65
N SER A 142 12.24 -9.95 -1.52
CA SER A 142 12.10 -8.93 -2.56
C SER A 142 13.26 -7.91 -2.64
N GLY A 143 14.24 -8.01 -1.74
CA GLY A 143 15.34 -7.05 -1.62
C GLY A 143 14.94 -5.80 -0.82
N LYS A 144 15.71 -4.71 -0.97
CA LYS A 144 15.45 -3.46 -0.25
C LYS A 144 14.19 -2.77 -0.78
N LEU A 145 13.34 -2.35 0.15
CA LEU A 145 12.16 -1.52 -0.11
C LEU A 145 12.56 -0.04 -0.09
N ALA A 146 11.76 0.81 -0.75
CA ALA A 146 12.01 2.25 -0.83
C ALA A 146 12.17 2.86 0.57
N VAL A 147 13.23 3.62 0.81
CA VAL A 147 13.46 4.30 2.11
C VAL A 147 12.51 5.49 2.26
N ILE A 148 11.99 5.69 3.48
CA ILE A 148 11.19 6.85 3.86
C ILE A 148 11.99 7.68 4.85
N THR A 149 11.94 9.00 4.69
CA THR A 149 12.59 9.94 5.60
C THR A 149 11.55 10.75 6.39
N ASP A 150 11.93 11.20 7.57
CA ASP A 150 11.17 12.22 8.32
C ASP A 150 11.32 13.62 7.70
N LYS A 151 10.75 14.65 8.34
CA LYS A 151 10.90 16.06 7.90
C LYS A 151 12.33 16.58 7.93
N ALA A 152 13.21 16.00 8.76
CA ALA A 152 14.62 16.38 8.82
C ALA A 152 15.46 15.68 7.73
N GLY A 153 14.83 14.80 6.92
CA GLY A 153 15.52 14.04 5.88
C GLY A 153 16.22 12.79 6.42
N VAL A 154 15.98 12.42 7.69
CA VAL A 154 16.60 11.25 8.31
C VAL A 154 15.80 10.00 7.91
N PRO A 155 16.44 8.93 7.41
CA PRO A 155 15.77 7.65 7.16
C PRO A 155 15.14 7.08 8.43
N VAL A 156 13.88 6.63 8.32
CA VAL A 156 13.11 6.09 9.46
C VAL A 156 12.59 4.69 9.17
N ALA A 157 12.54 3.86 10.21
CA ALA A 157 11.87 2.57 10.13
C ALA A 157 10.36 2.77 10.00
N THR A 158 9.70 1.94 9.19
CA THR A 158 8.29 2.07 8.89
C THR A 158 7.56 0.73 8.94
N THR A 159 6.31 0.72 9.40
CA THR A 159 5.36 -0.37 9.12
C THR A 159 4.43 0.05 7.98
N ARG A 160 4.36 -0.78 6.93
CA ARG A 160 3.63 -0.47 5.69
C ARG A 160 2.53 -1.49 5.45
N ARG A 161 1.33 -0.99 5.17
CA ARG A 161 0.26 -1.83 4.67
C ARG A 161 0.45 -2.07 3.18
N LEU A 162 0.69 -3.32 2.78
CA LEU A 162 0.86 -3.75 1.40
C LEU A 162 -0.24 -4.73 1.01
N VAL A 163 -0.74 -4.62 -0.22
CA VAL A 163 -1.73 -5.55 -0.80
C VAL A 163 -1.05 -6.45 -1.82
N ALA A 164 -1.02 -7.74 -1.54
CA ALA A 164 -0.56 -8.77 -2.46
C ALA A 164 -1.74 -9.36 -3.24
N ARG A 165 -1.61 -9.48 -4.56
CA ARG A 165 -2.55 -10.18 -5.43
C ARG A 165 -1.95 -11.50 -5.86
N PHE A 166 -2.67 -12.59 -5.64
CA PHE A 166 -2.22 -13.93 -5.99
C PHE A 166 -2.71 -14.31 -7.38
N ILE A 167 -1.79 -14.78 -8.22
CA ILE A 167 -2.08 -15.16 -9.60
C ILE A 167 -1.67 -16.61 -9.78
N VAL A 168 -2.59 -17.45 -10.26
CA VAL A 168 -2.27 -18.83 -10.62
C VAL A 168 -1.50 -18.83 -11.94
N GLY A 169 -0.30 -19.39 -11.93
CA GLY A 169 0.56 -19.50 -13.12
C GLY A 169 2.00 -19.09 -12.85
N GLN A 170 2.76 -18.88 -13.93
CA GLN A 170 4.16 -18.46 -13.84
C GLN A 170 4.27 -16.94 -13.86
N SER A 171 5.27 -16.42 -13.16
CA SER A 171 5.65 -15.01 -13.31
C SER A 171 5.97 -14.73 -14.77
N PRO A 172 5.49 -13.62 -15.35
CA PRO A 172 5.96 -13.20 -16.67
C PRO A 172 7.50 -13.10 -16.61
N ALA A 173 8.16 -13.57 -17.66
CA ALA A 173 9.60 -13.46 -17.78
C ALA A 173 10.00 -11.99 -17.59
N ARG A 174 11.02 -11.74 -16.77
CA ARG A 174 11.52 -10.39 -16.47
C ARG A 174 11.96 -9.76 -17.78
N THR A 175 11.11 -8.97 -18.42
CA THR A 175 11.46 -8.29 -19.66
C THR A 175 12.47 -7.22 -19.27
N LYS A 176 13.67 -7.31 -19.83
CA LYS A 176 14.72 -6.30 -19.67
C LYS A 176 14.11 -4.95 -20.08
N PRO A 177 14.18 -3.89 -19.27
CA PRO A 177 13.68 -2.58 -19.70
C PRO A 177 14.39 -2.21 -20.99
N ALA A 178 13.60 -1.88 -22.02
CA ALA A 178 14.13 -1.27 -23.23
C ALA A 178 14.79 0.05 -22.82
N VAL A 179 16.11 0.12 -23.02
CA VAL A 179 16.89 1.35 -22.82
C VAL A 179 16.47 2.31 -23.95
N PRO A 180 16.11 3.57 -23.65
CA PRO A 180 15.93 4.60 -24.68
C PRO A 180 17.25 4.93 -25.39
#